data_AF-A0A354M1F6-F1
#
_entry.id   AF-A0A354M1F6-F1
#
_cell.length_a   1.000
_cell.length_b   1.000
_cell.length_c   1.000
_cell.angle_alpha   90.00
_cell.angle_beta   90.00
_cell.angle_gamma   90.00
#
_symmetry.space_group_name_H-M   'P 1'
#
loop_
_entity.id
_entity.type
_entity.pdbx_description
1 polymer ?
#
loop_
_entity_poly.entity_id
_entity_poly.type
_entity_poly.pdbx_seq_one_letter_code
_entity_poly.pdbx_strand_id
1 'polypeptide(L)'
;MKKHLFSFVVIFPLLGCNSPKNPNEEARQENEILPAVIIETKQETDTVKPSDMYSNALDLPEFQDCTDLGGALISDDYGVHVLQNDEKRITYLLFDELSARNNSGMPLWKLLDTLQLQGTELNIGWTGNVMLNGRIDNELIVLLPDDIDWIDTEIFDTVKQAWRFDRIRKKIIEIPVKGIKCKNDMYGID
;
A
#
# COMPACT_ATOMS: atom_id res chain seq x y z
N MET A 1 23.53 69.70 -48.59
CA MET A 1 24.37 68.55 -48.96
C MET A 1 24.29 67.57 -47.79
N LYS A 2 23.42 66.55 -47.81
CA LYS A 2 23.57 65.19 -48.39
C LYS A 2 24.77 64.42 -47.81
N LYS A 3 24.48 63.15 -47.43
CA LYS A 3 25.34 61.96 -47.24
C LYS A 3 25.74 61.66 -45.79
N HIS A 4 25.68 60.46 -45.24
CA HIS A 4 25.14 59.16 -45.66
C HIS A 4 25.03 58.29 -44.38
N LEU A 5 24.02 57.41 -44.36
CA LEU A 5 23.95 56.24 -43.48
C LEU A 5 25.16 55.34 -43.76
N PHE A 6 25.86 54.86 -42.73
CA PHE A 6 26.65 53.63 -42.84
C PHE A 6 26.50 52.79 -41.57
N SER A 7 25.76 51.71 -41.76
CA SER A 7 25.69 50.55 -40.89
C SER A 7 27.08 49.92 -40.79
N PHE A 8 27.54 49.63 -39.57
CA PHE A 8 28.63 48.70 -39.32
C PHE A 8 28.06 47.51 -38.56
N VAL A 9 27.75 46.46 -39.34
CA VAL A 9 27.58 45.10 -38.84
C VAL A 9 28.98 44.63 -38.43
N VAL A 10 29.18 44.34 -37.14
CA VAL A 10 30.38 43.66 -36.66
C VAL A 10 30.04 42.18 -36.53
N ILE A 11 30.49 41.40 -37.52
CA ILE A 11 30.56 39.94 -37.44
C ILE A 11 31.92 39.59 -36.83
N PHE A 12 31.94 38.97 -35.65
CA PHE A 12 33.08 38.19 -35.19
C PHE A 12 32.78 36.70 -35.42
N PRO A 13 33.65 35.96 -36.13
CA PRO A 13 33.52 34.53 -36.29
C PRO A 13 34.39 33.76 -35.29
N LEU A 14 33.86 32.60 -34.90
CA LEU A 14 34.52 31.35 -34.46
C LEU A 14 35.10 31.30 -33.04
N LEU A 15 34.55 30.38 -32.23
CA LEU A 15 35.21 29.10 -31.92
C LEU A 15 34.17 28.13 -31.36
N GLY A 16 34.07 26.98 -32.02
CA GLY A 16 33.17 25.91 -31.64
C GLY A 16 33.64 25.18 -30.39
N CYS A 17 32.69 24.88 -29.51
CA CYS A 17 32.66 23.64 -28.77
C CYS A 17 31.28 23.02 -28.99
N ASN A 18 31.22 22.08 -29.94
CA ASN A 18 30.15 21.10 -29.97
C ASN A 18 30.23 20.32 -28.65
N SER A 19 29.34 20.61 -27.70
CA SER A 19 29.07 19.62 -26.65
C SER A 19 28.40 18.43 -27.32
N PRO A 20 28.88 17.19 -27.10
CA PRO A 20 28.24 16.01 -27.64
C PRO A 20 26.82 15.92 -27.06
N LYS A 21 25.83 15.76 -27.95
CA LYS A 21 24.51 15.26 -27.57
C LYS A 21 24.73 13.93 -26.86
N ASN A 22 24.39 13.87 -25.59
CA ASN A 22 24.39 12.64 -24.83
C ASN A 22 23.29 11.74 -25.43
N PRO A 23 23.62 10.59 -26.04
CA PRO A 23 22.63 9.68 -26.56
C PRO A 23 22.30 8.69 -25.46
N ASN A 24 21.50 9.12 -24.48
CA ASN A 24 20.87 8.25 -23.49
C ASN A 24 19.59 8.95 -22.99
N GLU A 25 18.74 9.33 -23.93
CA GLU A 25 17.30 9.36 -23.69
C GLU A 25 16.84 7.91 -23.88
N GLU A 26 17.10 7.07 -22.89
CA GLU A 26 16.43 5.77 -22.79
C GLU A 26 14.94 6.08 -22.65
N ALA A 27 14.19 5.55 -23.62
CA ALA A 27 12.74 5.63 -23.66
C ALA A 27 12.19 5.24 -22.29
N ARG A 28 11.52 6.20 -21.62
CA ARG A 28 10.59 5.88 -20.55
C ARG A 28 9.54 4.97 -21.16
N GLN A 29 9.66 3.67 -20.90
CA GLN A 29 8.56 2.74 -21.05
C GLN A 29 7.48 3.24 -20.07
N GLU A 30 6.43 3.81 -20.64
CA GLU A 30 5.14 3.93 -19.97
C GLU A 30 4.75 2.51 -19.56
N ASN A 31 4.87 2.20 -18.26
CA ASN A 31 4.25 1.01 -17.72
C ASN A 31 2.74 1.23 -17.87
N GLU A 32 2.11 0.51 -18.81
CA GLU A 32 0.67 0.38 -18.86
C GLU A 32 0.21 -0.08 -17.47
N ILE A 33 -0.48 0.81 -16.76
CA ILE A 33 -1.16 0.49 -15.51
C ILE A 33 -2.28 -0.46 -15.90
N LEU A 34 -2.04 -1.76 -15.69
CA LEU A 34 -3.11 -2.74 -15.77
C LEU A 34 -4.16 -2.36 -14.72
N PRO A 35 -5.45 -2.26 -15.10
CA PRO A 35 -6.50 -1.93 -14.15
C PRO A 35 -6.50 -2.97 -13.03
N ALA A 36 -6.73 -2.50 -11.80
CA ALA A 36 -6.95 -3.39 -10.66
C ALA A 36 -8.06 -4.38 -11.01
N VAL A 37 -7.70 -5.65 -11.19
CA VAL A 37 -8.67 -6.72 -11.40
C VAL A 37 -9.21 -7.10 -10.03
N ILE A 38 -10.41 -6.64 -9.73
CA ILE A 38 -11.19 -7.18 -8.61
C ILE A 38 -11.59 -8.60 -9.01
N ILE A 39 -10.89 -9.60 -8.48
CA ILE A 39 -11.35 -10.97 -8.56
C ILE A 39 -12.42 -11.10 -7.49
N GLU A 40 -13.69 -11.02 -7.89
CA GLU A 40 -14.80 -11.47 -7.05
C GLU A 40 -14.58 -12.94 -6.73
N THR A 41 -14.14 -13.22 -5.51
CA THR A 41 -14.05 -14.58 -5.00
C THR A 41 -15.48 -15.08 -4.82
N LYS A 42 -15.86 -16.07 -5.63
CA LYS A 42 -17.10 -16.83 -5.44
C LYS A 42 -17.19 -17.24 -3.97
N GLN A 43 -18.31 -16.92 -3.33
CA GLN A 43 -18.70 -17.52 -2.07
C GLN A 43 -18.80 -19.04 -2.25
N GLU A 44 -17.77 -19.74 -1.81
CA GLU A 44 -17.87 -21.14 -1.46
C GLU A 44 -17.95 -21.21 0.07
N THR A 45 -19.18 -21.42 0.55
CA THR A 45 -19.46 -21.73 1.93
C THR A 45 -18.93 -23.13 2.22
N ASP A 46 -17.69 -23.23 2.68
CA ASP A 46 -17.22 -24.44 3.33
C ASP A 46 -16.77 -24.13 4.76
N THR A 47 -17.35 -24.92 5.66
CA THR A 47 -17.16 -24.90 7.11
C THR A 47 -15.71 -25.22 7.48
N VAL A 48 -15.10 -24.32 8.25
CA VAL A 48 -13.70 -24.32 8.70
C VAL A 48 -13.53 -25.27 9.92
N LYS A 49 -12.52 -26.17 9.92
CA LYS A 49 -12.32 -27.31 10.86
C LYS A 49 -11.10 -27.11 11.78
N PRO A 50 -11.13 -27.39 13.10
CA PRO A 50 -10.15 -26.99 14.15
C PRO A 50 -8.62 -27.23 13.99
N SER A 51 -8.12 -27.73 12.86
CA SER A 51 -6.76 -27.49 12.36
C SER A 51 -6.48 -26.00 12.01
N ASP A 52 -7.47 -25.14 12.20
CA ASP A 52 -7.53 -23.72 11.80
C ASP A 52 -6.72 -22.73 12.66
N MET A 53 -5.96 -23.21 13.65
CA MET A 53 -5.24 -22.35 14.58
C MET A 53 -3.74 -22.39 14.34
N TYR A 54 -3.11 -21.22 14.30
CA TYR A 54 -1.67 -21.09 14.09
C TYR A 54 -1.05 -20.11 15.09
N SER A 55 0.22 -20.32 15.38
CA SER A 55 1.05 -19.34 16.09
C SER A 55 1.87 -18.48 15.14
N ASN A 56 2.19 -19.00 13.95
CA ASN A 56 2.91 -18.31 12.88
C ASN A 56 2.12 -18.49 11.58
N ALA A 57 1.78 -17.41 10.90
CA ALA A 57 0.98 -17.46 9.68
C ALA A 57 1.71 -18.20 8.54
N LEU A 58 3.05 -18.21 8.55
CA LEU A 58 3.87 -18.95 7.57
C LEU A 58 3.79 -20.48 7.72
N ASP A 59 3.24 -20.98 8.84
CA ASP A 59 2.98 -22.42 8.99
C ASP A 59 1.77 -22.88 8.15
N LEU A 60 0.93 -21.94 7.69
CA LEU A 60 -0.20 -22.23 6.83
C LEU A 60 0.29 -22.56 5.40
N PRO A 61 -0.17 -23.66 4.78
CA PRO A 61 0.30 -24.08 3.46
C PRO A 61 0.19 -23.02 2.37
N GLU A 62 -0.83 -22.16 2.39
CA GLU A 62 -1.02 -21.11 1.38
C GLU A 62 0.04 -20.01 1.45
N PHE A 63 0.73 -19.85 2.59
CA PHE A 63 1.61 -18.72 2.87
C PHE A 63 3.07 -19.10 3.12
N GLN A 64 3.46 -20.36 2.91
CA GLN A 64 4.83 -20.84 3.15
C GLN A 64 5.91 -20.08 2.34
N ASP A 65 5.54 -19.59 1.16
CA ASP A 65 6.43 -18.82 0.27
C ASP A 65 6.33 -17.30 0.48
N CYS A 66 5.72 -16.85 1.57
CA CYS A 66 5.57 -15.43 1.88
C CYS A 66 6.64 -14.96 2.89
N THR A 67 6.91 -13.66 2.85
CA THR A 67 7.60 -12.92 3.90
C THR A 67 6.55 -12.35 4.87
N ASP A 68 6.75 -12.54 6.17
CA ASP A 68 5.94 -11.91 7.20
C ASP A 68 6.44 -10.48 7.46
N LEU A 69 5.59 -9.49 7.17
CA LEU A 69 5.87 -8.06 7.37
C LEU A 69 5.36 -7.56 8.73
N GLY A 70 4.82 -8.45 9.56
CA GLY A 70 4.27 -8.15 10.87
C GLY A 70 2.78 -7.89 10.82
N GLY A 71 2.29 -7.10 11.78
CA GLY A 71 0.86 -6.95 12.00
C GLY A 71 0.52 -5.93 13.08
N ALA A 72 -0.77 -5.78 13.35
CA ALA A 72 -1.28 -4.89 14.37
C ALA A 72 -2.52 -5.49 15.05
N LEU A 73 -2.78 -5.08 16.30
CA LEU A 73 -4.00 -5.43 17.00
C LEU A 73 -5.12 -4.44 16.64
N ILE A 74 -6.24 -4.97 16.15
CA ILE A 74 -7.49 -4.21 15.98
C ILE A 74 -8.15 -4.02 17.36
N SER A 75 -8.08 -5.06 18.21
CA SER A 75 -8.52 -5.07 19.60
C SER A 75 -7.84 -6.24 20.36
N ASP A 76 -8.17 -6.44 21.63
CA ASP A 76 -7.60 -7.53 22.44
C ASP A 76 -7.80 -8.92 21.84
N ASP A 77 -8.92 -9.12 21.12
CA ASP A 77 -9.31 -10.42 20.56
C ASP A 77 -9.10 -10.52 19.04
N TYR A 78 -8.67 -9.44 18.37
CA TYR A 78 -8.60 -9.40 16.91
C TYR A 78 -7.34 -8.70 16.42
N GLY A 79 -6.71 -9.28 15.39
CA GLY A 79 -5.50 -8.76 14.79
C GLY A 79 -5.53 -8.77 13.27
N VAL A 80 -4.56 -8.08 12.68
CA VAL A 80 -4.22 -8.17 11.27
C VAL A 80 -2.76 -8.57 11.13
N HIS A 81 -2.47 -9.52 10.23
CA HIS A 81 -1.10 -9.82 9.77
C HIS A 81 -0.95 -9.43 8.30
N VAL A 82 0.25 -9.02 7.93
CA VAL A 82 0.63 -8.66 6.55
C VAL A 82 1.67 -9.64 6.08
N LEU A 83 1.34 -10.38 5.02
CA LEU A 83 2.29 -11.24 4.35
C LEU A 83 2.52 -10.74 2.93
N GLN A 84 3.73 -10.91 2.41
CA GLN A 84 4.05 -10.54 1.04
C GLN A 84 4.67 -11.71 0.29
N ASN A 85 4.16 -11.99 -0.90
CA ASN A 85 4.79 -12.91 -1.84
C ASN A 85 5.38 -12.13 -3.01
N ASP A 86 6.71 -12.01 -3.04
CA ASP A 86 7.42 -11.21 -4.05
C ASP A 86 7.34 -11.82 -5.44
N GLU A 87 7.37 -13.16 -5.55
CA GLU A 87 7.30 -13.88 -6.82
C GLU A 87 5.95 -13.67 -7.52
N LYS A 88 4.86 -13.78 -6.76
CA LYS A 88 3.49 -13.59 -7.24
C LYS A 88 3.10 -12.12 -7.28
N ARG A 89 3.89 -11.23 -6.66
CA ARG A 89 3.61 -9.81 -6.46
C ARG A 89 2.26 -9.58 -5.78
N ILE A 90 2.04 -10.26 -4.65
CA ILE A 90 0.80 -10.15 -3.88
C ILE A 90 1.13 -9.79 -2.44
N THR A 91 0.40 -8.82 -1.88
CA THR A 91 0.31 -8.56 -0.44
C THR A 91 -0.99 -9.13 0.10
N TYR A 92 -0.89 -9.93 1.16
CA TYR A 92 -2.01 -10.52 1.89
C TYR A 92 -2.22 -9.76 3.19
N LEU A 93 -3.49 -9.48 3.49
CA LEU A 93 -3.96 -8.97 4.78
C LEU A 93 -4.84 -10.03 5.42
N LEU A 94 -4.38 -10.60 6.53
CA LEU A 94 -5.05 -11.68 7.25
C LEU A 94 -5.83 -11.06 8.40
N PHE A 95 -7.14 -11.34 8.47
CA PHE A 95 -7.97 -10.92 9.60
C PHE A 95 -8.13 -12.08 10.58
N ASP A 96 -7.64 -11.87 11.80
CA ASP A 96 -7.46 -12.97 12.75
C ASP A 96 -8.21 -12.74 14.06
N GLU A 97 -8.67 -13.85 14.65
CA GLU A 97 -9.28 -13.90 15.98
C GLU A 97 -8.35 -14.65 16.93
N LEU A 98 -8.00 -14.01 18.05
CA LEU A 98 -7.26 -14.65 19.14
C LEU A 98 -8.15 -15.75 19.72
N SER A 99 -7.75 -17.00 19.51
CA SER A 99 -8.56 -18.15 19.94
C SER A 99 -8.09 -18.71 21.27
N ALA A 100 -6.79 -18.74 21.50
CA ALA A 100 -6.21 -19.29 22.72
C ALA A 100 -4.78 -18.80 22.95
N ARG A 101 -4.16 -19.31 24.01
CA ARG A 101 -2.71 -19.30 24.19
C ARG A 101 -2.21 -20.72 24.38
N ASN A 102 -1.04 -21.03 23.83
CA ASN A 102 -0.41 -22.33 24.04
C ASN A 102 0.21 -22.42 25.46
N ASN A 103 0.79 -23.58 25.80
CA ASN A 103 1.39 -23.83 27.12
C ASN A 103 2.57 -22.90 27.46
N SER A 104 3.17 -22.24 26.46
CA SER A 104 4.23 -21.25 26.62
C SER A 104 3.70 -19.81 26.70
N GLY A 105 2.38 -19.62 26.67
CA GLY A 105 1.73 -18.31 26.69
C GLY A 105 1.65 -17.62 25.33
N MET A 106 2.14 -18.25 24.25
CA MET A 106 2.08 -17.68 22.90
C MET A 106 0.65 -17.67 22.39
N PRO A 107 0.21 -16.58 21.72
CA PRO A 107 -1.12 -16.53 21.13
C PRO A 107 -1.29 -17.59 20.04
N LEU A 108 -2.49 -18.17 19.98
CA LEU A 108 -2.96 -19.03 18.90
C LEU A 108 -4.11 -18.30 18.21
N TRP A 109 -3.90 -18.00 16.93
CA TRP A 109 -4.78 -17.23 16.09
C TRP A 109 -5.62 -18.14 15.21
N LYS A 110 -6.83 -17.70 14.90
CA LYS A 110 -7.67 -18.30 13.88
C LYS A 110 -7.86 -17.31 12.73
N LEU A 111 -7.52 -17.74 11.52
CA LEU A 111 -7.78 -16.96 10.32
C LEU A 111 -9.28 -16.88 10.06
N LEU A 112 -9.82 -15.66 9.96
CA LEU A 112 -11.23 -15.42 9.66
C LEU A 112 -11.45 -15.11 8.19
N ASP A 113 -10.57 -14.29 7.61
CA ASP A 113 -10.66 -13.85 6.23
C ASP A 113 -9.31 -13.36 5.72
N THR A 114 -9.17 -13.28 4.40
CA THR A 114 -7.94 -12.79 3.77
C THR A 114 -8.30 -11.83 2.65
N LEU A 115 -7.65 -10.66 2.64
CA LEU A 115 -7.69 -9.72 1.53
C LEU A 115 -6.37 -9.83 0.75
N GLN A 116 -6.49 -9.99 -0.57
CA GLN A 116 -5.34 -10.05 -1.48
C GLN A 116 -5.26 -8.76 -2.27
N LEU A 117 -4.11 -8.09 -2.21
CA LEU A 117 -3.82 -6.89 -2.97
C LEU A 117 -2.70 -7.19 -3.97
N GLN A 118 -2.93 -6.81 -5.22
CA GLN A 118 -1.90 -6.92 -6.26
C GLN A 118 -0.85 -5.83 -6.06
N GLY A 119 0.41 -6.25 -6.03
CA GLY A 119 1.56 -5.40 -5.74
C GLY A 119 2.35 -5.86 -4.52
N THR A 120 3.47 -5.18 -4.32
CA THR A 120 4.39 -5.32 -3.18
C THR A 120 4.71 -3.91 -2.71
N GLU A 121 5.14 -3.75 -1.44
CA GLU A 121 5.49 -2.43 -0.88
C GLU A 121 4.35 -1.40 -1.00
N LEU A 122 3.12 -1.85 -0.81
CA LEU A 122 1.93 -1.02 -0.94
C LEU A 122 1.86 0.05 0.17
N ASN A 123 1.42 1.24 -0.21
CA ASN A 123 1.15 2.35 0.71
C ASN A 123 -0.14 2.09 1.51
N ILE A 124 -0.04 1.30 2.58
CA ILE A 124 -1.17 0.89 3.40
C ILE A 124 -1.23 1.73 4.68
N GLY A 125 -2.36 2.42 4.87
CA GLY A 125 -2.71 3.02 6.14
C GLY A 125 -3.59 2.07 6.95
N TRP A 126 -3.33 1.92 8.24
CA TRP A 126 -4.09 1.05 9.13
C TRP A 126 -4.02 1.50 10.59
N THR A 127 -4.82 0.84 11.44
CA THR A 127 -4.72 0.74 12.90
C THR A 127 -4.08 1.93 13.63
N GLY A 128 -4.89 2.78 14.27
CA GLY A 128 -4.42 3.94 15.02
C GLY A 128 -4.18 5.21 14.17
N ASN A 129 -3.89 5.04 12.87
CA ASN A 129 -3.61 6.16 11.96
C ASN A 129 -4.79 6.50 11.04
N VAL A 130 -5.75 5.60 10.87
CA VAL A 130 -6.91 5.80 9.98
C VAL A 130 -8.09 6.38 10.76
N MET A 131 -8.71 7.41 10.19
CA MET A 131 -9.88 8.11 10.74
C MET A 131 -11.05 8.04 9.77
N LEU A 132 -12.26 7.81 10.30
CA LEU A 132 -13.53 7.97 9.59
C LEU A 132 -14.33 9.10 10.23
N ASN A 133 -14.67 10.12 9.42
CA ASN A 133 -15.40 11.30 9.87
C ASN A 133 -14.78 11.96 11.11
N GLY A 134 -13.44 12.02 11.14
CA GLY A 134 -12.66 12.66 12.20
C GLY A 134 -12.43 11.84 13.47
N ARG A 135 -12.82 10.55 13.49
CA ARG A 135 -12.54 9.64 14.62
C ARG A 135 -11.65 8.51 14.16
N ILE A 136 -10.63 8.19 14.97
CA ILE A 136 -9.78 7.02 14.75
C ILE A 136 -10.66 5.77 14.74
N ASP A 137 -10.47 4.92 13.75
CA ASP A 137 -11.18 3.66 13.59
C ASP A 137 -10.17 2.54 13.30
N ASN A 138 -9.88 1.73 14.32
CA ASN A 138 -8.89 0.65 14.24
C ASN A 138 -9.36 -0.51 13.37
N GLU A 139 -10.65 -0.56 13.01
CA GLU A 139 -11.19 -1.60 12.14
C GLU A 139 -10.98 -1.24 10.66
N LEU A 140 -10.38 -0.09 10.33
CA LEU A 140 -10.16 0.34 8.97
C LEU A 140 -8.74 0.09 8.48
N ILE A 141 -8.68 -0.31 7.22
CA ILE A 141 -7.46 -0.36 6.42
C ILE A 141 -7.72 0.37 5.11
N VAL A 142 -6.72 1.12 4.66
CA VAL A 142 -6.80 1.93 3.45
C VAL A 142 -5.60 1.68 2.57
N LEU A 143 -5.84 1.60 1.28
CA LEU A 143 -4.81 1.72 0.27
C LEU A 143 -4.73 3.20 -0.12
N LEU A 144 -3.57 3.79 0.09
CA LEU A 144 -3.29 5.16 -0.29
C LEU A 144 -2.73 5.20 -1.74
N PRO A 145 -2.70 6.37 -2.40
CA PRO A 145 -2.08 6.52 -3.72
C PRO A 145 -0.59 6.09 -3.76
N ASP A 146 -0.08 5.78 -4.95
CA ASP A 146 1.31 5.36 -5.11
C ASP A 146 2.28 6.56 -5.04
N ASP A 147 1.80 7.76 -5.37
CA ASP A 147 2.55 9.01 -5.53
C ASP A 147 2.46 9.94 -4.30
N ILE A 148 2.51 9.35 -3.11
CA ILE A 148 2.38 10.10 -1.86
C ILE A 148 3.69 10.78 -1.44
N ASP A 149 3.57 12.05 -1.07
CA ASP A 149 4.63 12.77 -0.36
C ASP A 149 4.58 12.43 1.14
N TRP A 150 5.35 11.41 1.52
CA TRP A 150 5.46 10.94 2.90
C TRP A 150 6.26 11.88 3.81
N ILE A 151 7.00 12.85 3.28
CA ILE A 151 7.86 13.71 4.09
C ILE A 151 7.08 14.94 4.54
N ASP A 152 6.40 15.62 3.60
CA ASP A 152 5.77 16.91 3.88
C ASP A 152 4.27 16.84 4.18
N THR A 153 3.67 15.64 4.16
CA THR A 153 2.23 15.46 4.40
C THR A 153 1.94 14.87 5.77
N GLU A 154 1.32 15.65 6.67
CA GLU A 154 0.87 15.15 7.98
C GLU A 154 -0.38 14.25 7.89
N ILE A 155 -1.29 14.55 6.95
CA ILE A 155 -2.57 13.86 6.80
C ILE A 155 -2.84 13.59 5.33
N PHE A 156 -2.98 12.31 4.99
CA PHE A 156 -3.48 11.87 3.69
C PHE A 156 -5.00 11.92 3.69
N ASP A 157 -5.58 12.78 2.86
CA ASP A 157 -7.03 12.90 2.67
C ASP A 157 -7.54 12.25 1.38
N THR A 158 -6.61 11.75 0.56
CA THR A 158 -6.89 10.99 -0.65
C THR A 158 -6.63 9.51 -0.37
N VAL A 159 -7.67 8.68 -0.57
CA VAL A 159 -7.64 7.24 -0.35
C VAL A 159 -8.11 6.56 -1.63
N LYS A 160 -7.33 5.59 -2.13
CA LYS A 160 -7.63 4.84 -3.35
C LYS A 160 -8.74 3.82 -3.09
N GLN A 161 -8.63 3.07 -2.00
CA GLN A 161 -9.60 2.04 -1.62
C GLN A 161 -9.57 1.84 -0.10
N ALA A 162 -10.68 1.38 0.48
CA ALA A 162 -10.79 1.18 1.91
C ALA A 162 -11.58 -0.08 2.23
N TRP A 163 -11.18 -0.76 3.30
CA TRP A 163 -11.86 -1.93 3.82
C TRP A 163 -12.05 -1.82 5.33
N ARG A 164 -13.00 -2.60 5.84
CA ARG A 164 -13.29 -2.75 7.26
C ARG A 164 -13.16 -4.20 7.69
N PHE A 165 -12.50 -4.43 8.81
CA PHE A 165 -12.55 -5.67 9.56
C PHE A 165 -13.89 -5.76 10.32
N ASP A 166 -14.90 -6.39 9.68
CA ASP A 166 -16.22 -6.58 10.28
C ASP A 166 -16.19 -7.78 11.24
N ARG A 167 -16.03 -7.49 12.54
CA ARG A 167 -15.99 -8.51 13.61
C ARG A 167 -17.30 -9.28 13.77
N ILE A 168 -18.43 -8.71 13.39
CA ILE A 168 -19.74 -9.38 13.48
C ILE A 168 -19.83 -10.43 12.38
N ARG A 169 -19.46 -10.06 11.15
CA ARG A 169 -19.49 -10.96 9.99
C ARG A 169 -18.27 -11.86 9.89
N LYS A 170 -17.21 -11.57 10.65
CA LYS A 170 -15.90 -12.21 10.58
C LYS A 170 -15.32 -12.13 9.15
N LYS A 171 -15.42 -10.94 8.54
CA LYS A 171 -15.05 -10.68 7.15
C LYS A 171 -14.36 -9.34 6.98
N ILE A 172 -13.51 -9.25 5.96
CA ILE A 172 -12.99 -7.99 5.43
C ILE A 172 -13.97 -7.51 4.36
N ILE A 173 -14.57 -6.34 4.56
CA ILE A 173 -15.55 -5.78 3.64
C ILE A 173 -15.04 -4.47 3.04
N GLU A 174 -15.15 -4.31 1.74
CA GLU A 174 -14.87 -3.03 1.10
C GLU A 174 -15.90 -1.99 1.52
N ILE A 175 -15.45 -0.76 1.76
CA ILE A 175 -16.30 0.37 2.16
C ILE A 175 -16.01 1.61 1.30
N PRO A 176 -16.97 2.55 1.19
CA PRO A 176 -16.73 3.82 0.52
C PRO A 176 -15.62 4.64 1.21
N VAL A 177 -14.75 5.26 0.42
CA VAL A 177 -13.62 6.08 0.92
C VAL A 177 -14.03 7.44 1.50
N LYS A 178 -15.29 7.84 1.35
CA LYS A 178 -15.76 9.18 1.74
C LYS A 178 -15.60 9.41 3.24
N GLY A 179 -14.90 10.49 3.58
CA GLY A 179 -14.68 10.90 4.97
C GLY A 179 -13.56 10.14 5.68
N ILE A 180 -12.84 9.28 4.95
CA ILE A 180 -11.66 8.60 5.46
C ILE A 180 -10.42 9.48 5.27
N LYS A 181 -9.58 9.55 6.30
CA LYS A 181 -8.26 10.20 6.28
C LYS A 181 -7.25 9.31 6.99
N CYS A 182 -6.00 9.37 6.59
CA CYS A 182 -4.90 8.66 7.26
C CYS A 182 -3.89 9.66 7.79
N LYS A 183 -3.53 9.56 9.07
CA LYS A 183 -2.39 10.29 9.63
C LYS A 183 -1.11 9.64 9.13
N ASN A 184 -0.13 10.46 8.81
CA ASN A 184 1.22 10.03 8.53
C ASN A 184 2.00 9.96 9.84
N ASP A 185 2.33 8.77 10.30
CA ASP A 185 3.14 8.53 11.50
C ASP A 185 4.63 8.83 11.29
N MET A 186 5.07 8.96 10.05
CA MET A 186 6.44 9.37 9.69
C MET A 186 6.61 10.89 9.61
N TYR A 187 5.52 11.67 9.66
CA TYR A 187 5.60 13.11 9.53
C TYR A 187 6.40 13.74 10.68
N GLY A 188 7.44 14.50 10.34
CA GLY A 188 8.31 15.18 11.29
C GLY A 188 9.33 14.28 12.00
N ILE A 189 9.56 13.06 11.51
CA ILE A 189 10.66 12.20 11.93
C ILE A 189 11.87 12.46 11.00
N ASP A 190 12.98 12.95 11.56
CA ASP A 190 14.28 13.20 10.88
C ASP A 190 15.19 11.95 10.86
#